data_AF-E7F147-F1
#
_entry.id   AF-E7F147-F1
#
_cell.length_a   1.000
_cell.length_b   1.000
_cell.length_c   1.000
_cell.angle_alpha   90.00
_cell.angle_beta   90.00
_cell.angle_gamma   90.00
#
_symmetry.space_group_name_H-M   'P 1'
#
loop_
_entity.id
_entity.type
_entity.pdbx_description
1 polymer ?
#
loop_
_entity_poly.entity_id
_entity_poly.type
_entity_poly.pdbx_seq_one_letter_code
_entity_poly.pdbx_strand_id
1 'polypeptide(L)'
;MAAISTTVVSTQRTSSGTWTTGICDCCSDMSTCCCGFWCFPCMQCQTASQFGWCFCMPLLDCCMVVSCCLRKKMREQYSINGSCCDDFCTLCFCYPCAWCQMSREIKTRARSGTTATVVTQQIRY
;
A
#
# COMPACT_ATOMS: atom_id res chain seq x y z
N MET A 1 -23.24 25.24 37.45
CA MET A 1 -22.24 25.46 36.38
C MET A 1 -22.11 24.14 35.64
N ALA A 2 -22.42 24.07 34.35
CA ALA A 2 -22.24 22.84 33.57
C ALA A 2 -20.77 22.66 33.20
N ALA A 3 -20.26 21.42 33.27
CA ALA A 3 -18.88 21.10 32.89
C ALA A 3 -18.86 20.40 31.52
N ILE A 4 -18.00 20.87 30.61
CA ILE A 4 -17.81 20.27 29.28
C ILE A 4 -16.61 19.33 29.36
N SER A 5 -16.84 18.03 29.19
CA SER A 5 -15.78 17.04 29.02
C SER A 5 -15.59 16.75 27.53
N THR A 6 -14.36 16.90 27.04
CA THR A 6 -13.99 16.60 25.66
C THR A 6 -13.19 15.30 25.63
N THR A 7 -13.67 14.30 24.89
CA THR A 7 -12.92 13.07 24.64
C THR A 7 -12.56 13.03 23.15
N VAL A 8 -11.26 12.92 22.87
CA VAL A 8 -10.75 12.69 21.51
C VAL A 8 -10.54 11.20 21.31
N VAL A 9 -11.32 10.59 20.42
CA VAL A 9 -11.11 9.20 19.98
C VAL A 9 -10.36 9.25 18.66
N SER A 10 -9.11 8.79 18.67
CA SER A 10 -8.31 8.59 17.46
C SER A 10 -8.34 7.12 17.08
N THR A 11 -8.97 6.78 15.95
CA THR A 11 -8.96 5.41 15.43
C THR A 11 -7.76 5.26 14.50
N GLN A 12 -6.65 4.72 15.01
CA GLN A 12 -5.57 4.24 14.14
C GLN A 12 -5.97 2.87 13.59
N ARG A 13 -6.03 2.71 12.26
CA ARG A 13 -6.00 1.35 11.69
C ARG A 13 -4.61 0.80 11.96
N THR A 14 -4.47 -0.01 12.99
CA THR A 14 -3.26 -0.79 13.27
C THR A 14 -2.82 -1.47 11.97
N SER A 15 -1.55 -1.30 11.57
CA SER A 15 -1.00 -2.11 10.47
C SER A 15 -1.19 -3.57 10.86
N SER A 16 -2.09 -4.27 10.18
CA SER A 16 -2.54 -5.62 10.51
C SER A 16 -1.45 -6.69 10.36
N GLY A 17 -0.18 -6.31 10.22
CA GLY A 17 0.88 -7.24 9.84
C GLY A 17 0.72 -7.78 8.42
N THR A 18 -0.20 -7.24 7.62
CA THR A 18 -0.62 -7.81 6.34
C THR A 18 -0.83 -6.72 5.28
N TRP A 19 -0.76 -7.14 4.02
CA TRP A 19 -1.18 -6.34 2.87
C TRP A 19 -2.65 -5.93 3.01
N THR A 20 -3.00 -4.72 2.58
CA THR A 20 -4.40 -4.24 2.64
C THR A 20 -5.33 -4.90 1.63
N THR A 21 -4.77 -5.44 0.54
CA THR A 21 -5.51 -6.15 -0.51
C THR A 21 -4.80 -7.44 -0.88
N GLY A 22 -5.56 -8.41 -1.36
CA GLY A 22 -5.05 -9.64 -1.91
C GLY A 22 -4.36 -9.44 -3.26
N ILE A 23 -3.60 -10.44 -3.67
CA ILE A 23 -2.90 -10.44 -4.96
C ILE A 23 -3.89 -10.41 -6.14
N CYS A 24 -4.99 -11.18 -6.04
CA CYS A 24 -6.01 -11.31 -7.08
C CYS A 24 -6.99 -10.13 -7.14
N ASP A 25 -6.89 -9.15 -6.24
CA ASP A 25 -7.72 -7.93 -6.28
C ASP A 25 -7.24 -6.94 -7.36
N CYS A 26 -6.44 -7.38 -8.35
CA CYS A 26 -5.87 -6.53 -9.40
C CYS A 26 -6.95 -5.67 -10.10
N CYS A 27 -8.12 -6.24 -10.38
CA CYS A 27 -9.25 -5.57 -11.04
C CYS A 27 -10.09 -4.65 -10.14
N SER A 28 -9.86 -4.63 -8.82
CA SER A 28 -10.63 -3.78 -7.89
C SER A 28 -10.38 -2.28 -8.11
N ASP A 29 -9.19 -1.93 -8.60
CA ASP A 29 -8.85 -0.59 -9.07
C ASP A 29 -8.67 -0.65 -10.59
N MET A 30 -9.79 -0.51 -11.31
CA MET A 30 -9.82 -0.59 -12.77
C MET A 30 -8.86 0.43 -13.43
N SER A 31 -8.64 1.59 -12.80
CA SER A 31 -7.69 2.57 -13.33
C SER A 31 -6.25 2.03 -13.33
N THR A 32 -5.83 1.39 -12.23
CA THR A 32 -4.52 0.74 -12.12
C THR A 32 -4.44 -0.51 -13.00
N CYS A 33 -5.52 -1.30 -13.07
CA CYS A 33 -5.59 -2.50 -13.89
C CYS A 33 -5.47 -2.16 -15.38
N CYS A 34 -6.23 -1.18 -15.88
CA CYS A 34 -6.15 -0.73 -17.27
C CYS A 34 -4.80 -0.07 -17.55
N CYS A 35 -4.27 0.78 -16.66
CA CYS A 35 -2.92 1.32 -16.86
C CYS A 35 -1.88 0.20 -16.96
N GLY A 36 -1.97 -0.84 -16.13
CA GLY A 36 -1.13 -2.03 -16.20
C GLY A 36 -1.30 -2.84 -17.49
N PHE A 37 -2.53 -2.96 -18.00
CA PHE A 37 -2.81 -3.71 -19.24
C PHE A 37 -2.33 -2.96 -20.49
N TRP A 38 -2.50 -1.64 -20.54
CA TRP A 38 -2.14 -0.81 -21.70
C TRP A 38 -0.68 -0.32 -21.68
N CYS A 39 -0.11 -0.01 -20.51
CA CYS A 39 1.30 0.34 -20.36
C CYS A 39 1.84 -0.14 -19.01
N PHE A 40 2.12 -1.44 -18.93
CA PHE A 40 2.71 -2.04 -17.72
C PHE A 40 3.98 -1.32 -17.22
N PRO A 41 4.97 -0.98 -18.08
CA PRO A 41 6.16 -0.27 -17.63
C PRO A 41 5.84 1.11 -17.02
N CYS A 42 4.87 1.84 -17.58
CA CYS A 42 4.43 3.12 -17.02
C CYS A 42 3.89 2.96 -15.60
N MET A 43 3.05 1.94 -15.38
CA MET A 43 2.47 1.65 -14.06
C MET A 43 3.56 1.29 -13.05
N GLN A 44 4.58 0.52 -13.45
CA GLN A 44 5.73 0.20 -12.59
C GLN A 44 6.53 1.46 -12.23
N CYS A 45 6.89 2.28 -13.23
CA CYS A 45 7.63 3.53 -13.02
C CYS A 45 6.87 4.48 -12.07
N GLN A 46 5.57 4.62 -12.28
CA GLN A 46 4.70 5.44 -11.43
C GLN A 46 4.66 4.89 -10.01
N THR A 47 4.49 3.58 -9.85
CA THR A 47 4.44 2.91 -8.53
C THR A 47 5.76 3.09 -7.78
N ALA A 48 6.90 2.88 -8.43
CA ALA A 48 8.22 3.10 -7.84
C ALA A 48 8.42 4.57 -7.44
N SER A 49 8.07 5.51 -8.31
CA SER A 49 8.12 6.95 -8.03
C SER A 49 7.26 7.35 -6.83
N GLN A 50 6.02 6.84 -6.75
CA GLN A 50 5.12 7.08 -5.62
C GLN A 50 5.62 6.49 -4.31
N PHE A 51 6.38 5.40 -4.36
CA PHE A 51 7.04 4.84 -3.18
C PHE A 51 8.28 5.65 -2.74
N GLY A 52 8.76 6.58 -3.56
CA GLY A 52 9.97 7.36 -3.31
C GLY A 52 11.26 6.75 -3.87
N TRP A 53 11.14 5.77 -4.78
CA TRP A 53 12.28 5.22 -5.52
C TRP A 53 12.49 5.97 -6.83
N CYS A 54 13.67 5.80 -7.43
CA CYS A 54 13.89 6.29 -8.79
C CYS A 54 12.89 5.61 -9.75
N PHE A 55 12.17 6.41 -10.53
CA PHE A 55 11.12 5.91 -11.41
C PHE A 55 11.65 4.94 -12.47
N CYS A 56 12.93 5.00 -12.83
CA CYS A 56 13.57 4.07 -13.76
C CYS A 56 14.01 2.74 -13.13
N MET A 57 13.95 2.58 -11.80
CA MET A 57 14.37 1.32 -11.15
C MET A 57 13.70 0.09 -11.76
N PRO A 58 12.39 0.09 -12.07
CA PRO A 58 11.74 -1.06 -12.69
C PRO A 58 12.26 -1.41 -14.09
N LEU A 59 12.91 -0.48 -14.81
CA LEU A 59 13.54 -0.79 -16.11
C LEU A 59 14.76 -1.70 -15.94
N LEU A 60 15.35 -1.76 -14.73
CA LEU A 60 16.46 -2.63 -14.38
C LEU A 60 15.99 -3.94 -13.74
N ASP A 61 14.69 -4.27 -13.80
CA ASP A 61 14.12 -5.47 -13.16
C ASP A 61 14.46 -6.78 -13.89
N CYS A 62 15.76 -7.06 -14.04
CA CYS A 62 16.25 -8.34 -14.51
C CYS A 62 15.92 -9.42 -13.46
N CYS A 63 15.27 -10.50 -13.90
CA CYS A 63 14.90 -11.64 -13.05
C CYS A 63 14.06 -11.27 -11.80
N MET A 64 13.24 -10.23 -11.86
CA MET A 64 12.34 -9.79 -10.76
C MET A 64 13.07 -9.30 -9.49
N VAL A 65 14.38 -9.03 -9.57
CA VAL A 65 15.19 -8.63 -8.41
C VAL A 65 14.74 -7.28 -7.86
N VAL A 66 14.50 -6.29 -8.73
CA VAL A 66 14.03 -4.96 -8.31
C VAL A 66 12.63 -5.08 -7.70
N SER A 67 11.75 -5.88 -8.30
CA SER A 67 10.42 -6.15 -7.76
C SER A 67 10.48 -6.79 -6.37
N CYS A 68 11.32 -7.80 -6.16
CA CYS A 68 11.53 -8.44 -4.86
C CYS A 68 12.07 -7.43 -3.82
N CYS A 69 13.06 -6.63 -4.20
CA CYS A 69 13.63 -5.61 -3.32
C CYS A 69 12.59 -4.55 -2.93
N LEU A 70 11.76 -4.10 -3.87
CA LEU A 70 10.70 -3.15 -3.62
C LEU A 70 9.65 -3.73 -2.65
N ARG A 71 9.18 -4.96 -2.89
CA ARG A 71 8.25 -5.66 -1.98
C ARG A 71 8.83 -5.81 -0.58
N LYS A 72 10.08 -6.25 -0.46
CA LYS A 72 10.78 -6.35 0.84
C LYS A 72 10.77 -5.01 1.57
N LYS A 73 11.08 -3.92 0.86
CA LYS A 73 11.14 -2.57 1.43
C LYS A 73 9.77 -2.06 1.86
N MET A 74 8.72 -2.35 1.10
CA MET A 74 7.34 -2.09 1.52
C MET A 74 6.97 -2.90 2.77
N ARG A 75 7.40 -4.16 2.87
CA ARG A 75 7.16 -4.99 4.06
C ARG A 75 7.86 -4.44 5.30
N GLU A 76 9.11 -4.02 5.16
CA GLU A 76 9.87 -3.34 6.23
C GLU A 76 9.19 -2.04 6.67
N GLN A 77 8.78 -1.18 5.72
CA GLN A 77 8.23 0.13 6.00
C GLN A 77 6.79 0.09 6.55
N TYR A 78 5.97 -0.85 6.09
CA TYR A 78 4.57 -0.98 6.49
C TYR A 78 4.32 -2.09 7.53
N SER A 79 5.38 -2.67 8.07
CA SER A 79 5.31 -3.76 9.05
C SER A 79 4.45 -4.93 8.57
N ILE A 80 4.66 -5.37 7.32
CA ILE A 80 3.92 -6.48 6.70
C ILE A 80 4.73 -7.77 6.83
N ASN A 81 4.11 -8.83 7.35
CA ASN A 81 4.70 -10.16 7.45
C ASN A 81 4.89 -10.78 6.07
N GLY A 82 6.00 -11.49 5.89
CA GLY A 82 6.32 -12.20 4.66
C GLY A 82 7.79 -12.59 4.59
N SER A 83 8.17 -13.30 3.52
CA SER A 83 9.54 -13.73 3.29
C SER A 83 9.98 -13.39 1.87
N CYS A 84 11.29 -13.36 1.63
CA CYS A 84 11.82 -13.14 0.29
C CYS A 84 11.37 -14.23 -0.71
N CYS A 85 11.26 -15.48 -0.25
CA CYS A 85 10.80 -16.60 -1.09
C CYS A 85 9.31 -16.43 -1.46
N ASP A 86 8.48 -16.01 -0.51
CA ASP A 86 7.06 -15.73 -0.76
C ASP A 86 6.88 -14.58 -1.77
N ASP A 87 7.69 -13.52 -1.64
CA ASP A 87 7.71 -12.41 -2.61
C ASP A 87 8.12 -12.90 -4.01
N PHE A 88 9.16 -13.72 -4.10
CA PHE A 88 9.63 -14.28 -5.37
C PHE A 88 8.58 -15.18 -6.02
N CYS A 89 7.97 -16.11 -5.27
CA CYS A 89 6.90 -16.95 -5.77
C CYS A 89 5.70 -16.11 -6.25
N THR A 90 5.28 -15.12 -5.46
CA THR A 90 4.18 -14.21 -5.83
C THR A 90 4.46 -13.51 -7.14
N LEU A 91 5.70 -13.03 -7.35
CA LEU A 91 6.12 -12.40 -8.58
C LEU A 91 6.20 -13.38 -9.75
N CYS A 92 6.69 -14.61 -9.54
CA CYS A 92 6.73 -15.64 -10.57
C CYS A 92 5.33 -16.07 -11.05
N PHE A 93 4.37 -16.22 -10.13
CA PHE A 93 3.03 -16.72 -10.46
C PHE A 93 2.04 -15.62 -10.87
N CYS A 94 2.16 -14.38 -10.37
CA CYS A 94 1.22 -13.29 -10.65
C CYS A 94 1.92 -11.93 -10.69
N TYR A 95 2.95 -11.80 -11.53
CA TYR A 95 3.75 -10.58 -11.67
C TYR A 95 2.93 -9.27 -11.81
N PRO A 96 1.98 -9.14 -12.77
CA PRO A 96 1.23 -7.90 -12.91
C PRO A 96 0.32 -7.62 -11.71
N CYS A 97 -0.23 -8.67 -11.11
CA CYS A 97 -1.06 -8.60 -9.92
C CYS A 97 -0.27 -8.07 -8.72
N ALA A 98 0.98 -8.52 -8.57
CA ALA A 98 1.88 -8.09 -7.51
C ALA A 98 2.18 -6.60 -7.61
N TRP A 99 2.41 -6.10 -8.83
CA TRP A 99 2.58 -4.66 -9.08
C TRP A 99 1.31 -3.85 -8.80
N CYS A 100 0.13 -4.35 -9.21
CA CYS A 100 -1.15 -3.74 -8.84
C CYS A 100 -1.36 -3.70 -7.32
N GLN A 101 -1.02 -4.78 -6.60
CA GLN A 101 -1.08 -4.85 -5.15
C GLN A 101 -0.17 -3.80 -4.52
N MET A 102 1.08 -3.68 -4.97
CA MET A 102 2.02 -2.67 -4.47
C MET A 102 1.51 -1.25 -4.72
N SER A 103 1.00 -0.97 -5.93
CA SER A 103 0.44 0.34 -6.28
C SER A 103 -0.73 0.73 -5.37
N ARG A 104 -1.68 -0.20 -5.16
CA ARG A 104 -2.80 0.01 -4.23
C ARG A 104 -2.36 0.18 -2.78
N GLU A 105 -1.37 -0.59 -2.35
CA GLU A 105 -0.86 -0.53 -0.99
C GLU A 105 -0.33 0.89 -0.71
N ILE A 106 0.46 1.47 -1.61
CA ILE A 106 0.97 2.85 -1.49
C ILE A 106 -0.20 3.83 -1.39
N LYS A 107 -1.19 3.74 -2.28
CA LYS A 107 -2.37 4.63 -2.25
C LYS A 107 -3.17 4.49 -0.95
N THR A 108 -3.38 3.27 -0.48
CA THR A 108 -4.14 3.00 0.75
C THR A 108 -3.41 3.52 1.98
N ARG A 109 -2.09 3.32 2.06
CA ARG A 109 -1.27 3.82 3.18
C ARG A 109 -1.16 5.34 3.16
N ALA A 110 -1.03 5.97 1.99
CA ALA A 110 -1.07 7.43 1.84
C ALA A 110 -2.38 8.03 2.37
N ARG A 111 -3.53 7.41 2.08
CA ARG A 111 -4.84 7.83 2.62
C ARG A 111 -5.01 7.57 4.11
N SER A 112 -4.34 6.55 4.64
CA SER A 112 -4.46 6.13 6.04
C SER A 112 -3.73 7.06 7.01
N GLY A 113 -2.75 7.83 6.54
CA GLY A 113 -2.08 8.86 7.34
C GLY A 113 -3.04 9.98 7.79
N THR A 114 -4.18 10.15 7.11
CA THR A 114 -5.22 11.09 7.53
C THR A 114 -5.95 10.54 8.75
N THR A 115 -5.47 10.92 9.93
CA THR A 115 -6.13 10.65 11.20
C THR A 115 -7.48 11.35 11.19
N ALA A 116 -8.58 10.59 11.15
CA ALA A 116 -9.90 11.13 11.40
C ALA A 116 -10.05 11.38 12.90
N THR A 117 -9.81 12.61 13.33
CA THR A 117 -10.02 13.02 14.72
C THR A 117 -11.50 13.32 14.90
N VAL A 118 -12.25 12.38 15.48
CA VAL A 118 -13.64 12.65 15.87
C VAL A 118 -13.63 13.27 17.25
N VAL A 119 -14.04 14.53 17.35
CA VAL A 119 -14.21 15.24 18.62
C VAL A 119 -15.66 15.11 19.04
N THR A 120 -15.92 14.36 20.10
CA THR A 120 -17.25 14.31 20.73
C THR A 120 -17.21 15.06 22.05
N GLN A 121 -18.13 16.01 22.22
CA GLN A 121 -18.32 16.73 23.48
C GLN A 121 -19.47 16.10 24.25
N GLN A 122 -19.25 15.77 25.52
CA GLN A 122 -20.30 15.32 26.41
C GLN A 122 -20.56 16.43 27.44
N ILE A 123 -21.76 17.00 27.39
CA ILE A 123 -22.25 17.97 28.36
C ILE A 123 -22.70 17.17 29.59
N ARG A 124 -22.07 17.40 30.75
CA ARG A 124 -22.57 16.90 32.04
C ARG A 124 -23.12 18.06 32.87
N TYR A 125 -24.35 17.87 33.33
CA TYR A 125 -25.08 18.80 34.21
C TYR A 125 -24.60 18.68 35.65
#